data_AF-A0A833ZDC7-F1
#
_entry.id   AF-A0A833ZDC7-F1
#
_cell.length_a   1.000
_cell.length_b   1.000
_cell.length_c   1.000
_cell.angle_alpha   90.00
_cell.angle_beta   90.00
_cell.angle_gamma   90.00
#
_symmetry.space_group_name_H-M   'P 1'
#
loop_
_entity.id
_entity.type
_entity.pdbx_description
1 polymer ?
#
loop_
_entity_poly.entity_id
_entity_poly.type
_entity_poly.pdbx_seq_one_letter_code
_entity_poly.pdbx_strand_id
1 'polypeptide(L)'
;MPFTLNFGPNNAPTCPAVLIWDDAREGKDSKDKLVLEFTFTKPVLAVRMRHDKIVIVLRNRIYVYSFPDNPRKLFEFDTRDNPKGLCDLCPSLEKQLLVFPGHKCGSLQLVDLASTKPGTSSAPFTINAHQSDVACVSLNQPGTVVASASQKGTLIRLFDTQSKEKLVELRRGTDPATLYCINFSHDSSFLCASSDKGTVHIFALKDTRLNRRSA
;
A
#
# COMPACT_ATOMS: atom_id res chain seq x y z
N MET A 1 -11.64 0.59 8.62
CA MET A 1 -10.24 0.88 8.98
C MET A 1 -9.34 -0.04 8.16
N PRO A 2 -8.51 0.43 7.23
CA PRO A 2 -7.50 -0.43 6.63
C PRO A 2 -6.43 -0.71 7.70
N PHE A 3 -6.39 -1.95 8.20
CA PHE A 3 -5.31 -2.37 9.10
C PHE A 3 -4.02 -2.53 8.28
N THR A 4 -3.10 -1.60 8.49
CA THR A 4 -1.71 -1.74 8.06
C THR A 4 -0.92 -2.26 9.25
N LEU A 5 -0.59 -3.55 9.25
CA LEU A 5 0.42 -4.10 10.15
C LEU A 5 1.78 -3.58 9.67
N ASN A 6 2.28 -2.52 10.32
CA ASN A 6 3.66 -2.08 10.15
C ASN A 6 4.54 -2.83 11.14
N PHE A 7 5.43 -3.68 10.64
CA PHE A 7 6.53 -4.20 11.45
C PHE A 7 7.49 -3.04 11.76
N GLY A 8 7.81 -2.85 13.04
CA GLY A 8 8.67 -1.76 13.52
C GLY A 8 10.10 -1.79 12.92
N PRO A 9 10.91 -0.75 13.16
CA PRO A 9 12.18 -0.51 12.46
C PRO A 9 13.34 -1.45 12.84
N ASN A 10 13.10 -2.55 13.54
CA ASN A 10 14.15 -3.47 13.98
C ASN A 10 14.09 -4.79 13.21
N ASN A 11 15.24 -5.18 12.65
CA ASN A 11 15.57 -6.46 11.99
C ASN A 11 15.27 -7.68 12.88
N ALA A 12 14.00 -7.94 13.18
CA ALA A 12 13.58 -9.24 13.71
C ALA A 12 13.60 -10.27 12.55
N PRO A 13 13.98 -11.54 12.81
CA PRO A 13 13.83 -12.61 11.83
C PRO A 13 12.37 -12.62 11.38
N THR A 14 12.16 -12.30 10.12
CA THR A 14 10.84 -12.12 9.53
C THR A 14 10.15 -13.47 9.51
N CYS A 15 9.08 -13.58 10.29
CA CYS A 15 8.30 -14.80 10.38
C CYS A 15 7.75 -15.15 8.99
N PRO A 16 7.97 -16.37 8.49
CA PRO A 16 7.41 -16.80 7.21
C PRO A 16 5.93 -17.20 7.33
N ALA A 17 5.27 -16.87 8.44
CA ALA A 17 3.87 -17.22 8.67
C ALA A 17 3.01 -15.98 8.97
N VAL A 18 1.78 -15.99 8.45
CA VAL A 18 0.71 -15.05 8.83
C VAL A 18 -0.35 -15.83 9.59
N LEU A 19 -0.61 -15.41 10.83
CA LEU A 19 -1.62 -16.00 11.69
C LEU A 19 -2.78 -15.02 11.84
N ILE A 20 -4.01 -15.52 11.69
CA ILE A 20 -5.24 -14.72 11.86
C ILE A 20 -5.99 -15.28 13.05
N TRP A 21 -6.15 -14.43 14.06
CA TRP A 21 -6.93 -14.74 15.25
C TRP A 21 -8.27 -14.03 15.22
N ASP A 22 -9.27 -14.64 15.83
CA ASP A 22 -10.59 -14.08 16.07
C ASP A 22 -10.78 -13.89 17.57
N ASP A 23 -10.61 -12.65 18.01
CA ASP A 23 -10.69 -12.29 19.43
C ASP A 23 -12.08 -12.49 20.03
N ALA A 24 -13.12 -12.51 19.19
CA ALA A 24 -14.51 -12.73 19.60
C ALA A 24 -14.83 -14.19 19.90
N ARG A 25 -13.98 -15.15 19.50
CA ARG A 25 -14.14 -16.56 19.88
C ARG A 25 -13.88 -16.75 21.36
N GLU A 26 -14.82 -17.42 22.02
CA GLU A 26 -14.66 -17.87 23.40
C GLU A 26 -13.70 -19.07 23.43
N GLY A 27 -12.64 -18.95 24.25
CA GLY A 27 -11.61 -19.97 24.41
C GLY A 27 -10.60 -19.49 25.45
N LYS A 28 -10.15 -20.40 26.33
CA LYS A 28 -9.18 -20.05 27.39
C LYS A 28 -7.75 -19.94 26.84
N ASP A 29 -7.45 -20.66 25.76
CA ASP A 29 -6.14 -20.71 25.15
C ASP A 29 -6.06 -19.92 23.83
N SER A 30 -4.90 -19.33 23.54
CA SER A 30 -4.66 -18.56 22.31
C SER A 30 -4.77 -19.39 21.02
N LYS A 31 -4.62 -20.72 21.12
CA LYS A 31 -4.79 -21.66 20.01
C LYS A 31 -6.25 -21.80 19.58
N ASP A 32 -7.20 -21.66 20.51
CA ASP A 32 -8.64 -21.78 20.22
C ASP A 32 -9.15 -20.57 19.41
N LYS A 33 -8.44 -19.44 19.52
CA LYS A 33 -8.72 -18.21 18.78
C LYS A 33 -8.07 -18.15 17.40
N LEU A 34 -7.15 -19.05 17.08
CA LEU A 34 -6.49 -19.10 15.77
C LEU A 34 -7.48 -19.61 14.71
N VAL A 35 -7.71 -18.82 13.66
CA VAL A 35 -8.67 -19.15 12.59
C VAL A 35 -7.96 -19.60 11.34
N LEU A 36 -6.88 -18.92 10.95
CA LEU A 36 -6.16 -19.20 9.71
C LEU A 36 -4.65 -19.05 9.92
N GLU A 37 -3.90 -19.88 9.21
CA GLU A 37 -2.44 -19.80 9.10
C GLU A 37 -2.05 -19.87 7.63
N PHE A 38 -1.19 -18.94 7.21
CA PHE A 38 -0.54 -18.96 5.90
C PHE A 38 0.95 -19.10 6.10
N THR A 39 1.56 -20.15 5.54
CA THR A 39 3.00 -20.40 5.64
C THR A 39 3.67 -20.19 4.28
N PHE A 40 4.84 -19.53 4.31
CA PHE A 40 5.64 -19.21 3.13
C PHE A 40 7.06 -19.76 3.29
N THR A 41 7.80 -19.84 2.18
CA THR A 41 9.23 -20.21 2.20
C THR A 41 10.14 -19.01 2.41
N LYS A 42 9.60 -17.79 2.30
CA LYS A 42 10.33 -16.53 2.45
C LYS A 42 9.61 -15.62 3.46
N PRO A 43 10.37 -14.72 4.12
CA PRO A 43 9.85 -13.61 4.91
C PRO A 43 8.62 -12.90 4.37
N VAL A 44 7.57 -12.83 5.19
CA VAL A 44 6.45 -11.91 4.97
C VAL A 44 6.87 -10.52 5.45
N LEU A 45 6.78 -9.52 4.56
CA LEU A 45 7.19 -8.14 4.82
C LEU A 45 6.00 -7.24 5.17
N ALA A 46 4.83 -7.52 4.60
CA ALA A 46 3.61 -6.78 4.91
C ALA A 46 2.37 -7.62 4.65
N VAL A 47 1.30 -7.29 5.36
CA VAL A 47 -0.04 -7.81 5.13
C VAL A 47 -1.00 -6.63 4.97
N ARG A 48 -1.91 -6.71 4.00
CA ARG A 48 -3.06 -5.81 3.83
C ARG A 48 -4.32 -6.64 3.68
N MET A 49 -5.44 -6.12 4.17
CA MET A 49 -6.69 -6.87 4.17
C MET A 49 -7.87 -5.98 3.79
N ARG A 50 -8.84 -6.61 3.14
CA ARG A 50 -10.23 -6.16 2.97
C ARG A 50 -11.15 -7.23 3.56
N HIS A 51 -12.45 -6.94 3.57
CA HIS A 51 -13.45 -7.92 4.01
C HIS A 51 -13.45 -9.22 3.18
N ASP A 52 -13.03 -9.16 1.90
CA ASP A 52 -13.10 -10.26 0.95
C ASP A 52 -11.73 -10.81 0.48
N LYS A 53 -10.62 -10.15 0.86
CA LYS A 53 -9.27 -10.48 0.37
C LYS A 53 -8.20 -10.21 1.41
N ILE A 54 -7.18 -11.06 1.42
CA ILE A 54 -5.92 -10.85 2.14
C ILE A 54 -4.76 -10.78 1.13
N VAL A 55 -3.93 -9.75 1.27
CA VAL A 55 -2.75 -9.48 0.44
C VAL A 55 -1.52 -9.69 1.31
N ILE A 56 -0.63 -10.56 0.86
CA ILE A 56 0.59 -10.93 1.57
C ILE A 56 1.77 -10.56 0.69
N VAL A 57 2.65 -9.70 1.21
CA VAL A 57 3.78 -9.14 0.48
C VAL A 57 5.08 -9.78 0.95
N LEU A 58 5.77 -10.42 0.02
CA LEU A 58 7.15 -10.87 0.16
C LEU A 58 8.07 -9.89 -0.60
N ARG A 59 9.39 -10.07 -0.47
CA ARG A 59 10.38 -9.15 -1.06
C ARG A 59 10.25 -8.92 -2.57
N ASN A 60 9.84 -9.92 -3.33
CA ASN A 60 9.72 -9.84 -4.80
C ASN A 60 8.39 -10.40 -5.33
N ARG A 61 7.46 -10.73 -4.44
CA ARG A 61 6.19 -11.34 -4.79
C ARG A 61 5.06 -10.84 -3.91
N ILE A 62 3.89 -10.68 -4.50
CA ILE A 62 2.66 -10.37 -3.79
C ILE A 62 1.66 -11.48 -4.08
N TYR A 63 1.09 -12.04 -3.02
CA TYR A 63 0.03 -13.02 -3.08
C TYR A 63 -1.29 -12.39 -2.65
N VAL A 64 -2.36 -12.66 -3.37
CA VAL A 64 -3.71 -12.26 -3.00
C VAL A 64 -4.55 -13.51 -2.82
N TYR A 65 -5.16 -13.70 -1.66
CA TYR A 65 -6.07 -14.80 -1.35
C TYR A 65 -7.49 -14.28 -1.13
N SER A 66 -8.48 -15.14 -1.39
CA SER A 66 -9.84 -14.92 -0.90
C SER A 66 -9.85 -14.95 0.63
N PHE A 67 -10.79 -14.23 1.24
CA PHE A 67 -10.97 -14.14 2.69
C PHE A 67 -12.46 -13.87 2.99
N PRO A 68 -13.02 -14.27 4.15
CA PRO A 68 -12.41 -15.09 5.20
C PRO A 68 -12.51 -16.60 4.96
N ASP A 69 -13.56 -17.06 4.28
CA ASP A 69 -13.90 -18.48 4.25
C ASP A 69 -13.06 -19.25 3.22
N ASN A 70 -12.41 -20.32 3.68
CA ASN A 70 -11.54 -21.20 2.88
C ASN A 70 -10.61 -20.42 1.92
N PRO A 71 -9.61 -19.68 2.45
CA PRO A 71 -8.73 -18.85 1.63
C PRO A 71 -8.06 -19.60 0.48
N ARG A 72 -8.28 -19.14 -0.74
CA ARG A 72 -7.65 -19.66 -1.97
C ARG A 72 -6.85 -18.56 -2.64
N LYS A 73 -5.69 -18.91 -3.20
CA LYS A 73 -4.87 -17.97 -3.95
C LYS A 73 -5.64 -17.53 -5.20
N LEU A 74 -5.92 -16.23 -5.30
CA LEU A 74 -6.60 -15.59 -6.43
C LEU A 74 -5.59 -15.04 -7.43
N PHE A 75 -4.57 -14.34 -6.93
CA PHE A 75 -3.57 -13.67 -7.76
C PHE A 75 -2.16 -13.84 -7.19
N GLU A 76 -1.18 -13.77 -8.08
CA GLU A 76 0.24 -13.72 -7.78
C GLU A 76 0.88 -12.69 -8.71
N PHE A 77 1.61 -11.74 -8.13
CA PHE A 77 2.31 -10.70 -8.87
C PHE A 77 3.79 -10.74 -8.51
N ASP A 78 4.65 -10.69 -9.53
CA ASP A 78 6.07 -10.44 -9.32
C ASP A 78 6.30 -8.93 -9.17
N THR A 79 7.22 -8.56 -8.28
CA THR A 79 7.62 -7.16 -8.08
C THR A 79 9.12 -7.01 -8.29
N ARG A 80 9.56 -5.76 -8.47
CA ARG A 80 10.95 -5.40 -8.19
C ARG A 80 11.29 -5.69 -6.71
N ASP A 81 12.56 -5.59 -6.35
CA ASP A 81 12.97 -5.52 -4.95
C ASP A 81 12.09 -4.56 -4.14
N ASN A 82 11.34 -5.14 -3.20
CA ASN A 82 10.39 -4.48 -2.33
C ASN A 82 10.73 -4.77 -0.86
N PRO A 83 11.89 -4.32 -0.36
CA PRO A 83 12.41 -4.70 0.96
C PRO A 83 11.55 -4.19 2.13
N LYS A 84 10.66 -3.21 1.89
CA LYS A 84 9.72 -2.67 2.88
C LYS A 84 8.30 -3.24 2.75
N GLY A 85 8.07 -4.19 1.85
CA GLY A 85 6.74 -4.75 1.61
C GLY A 85 5.70 -3.71 1.20
N LEU A 86 6.09 -2.68 0.43
CA LEU A 86 5.20 -1.61 0.01
C LEU A 86 4.08 -2.15 -0.87
N CYS A 87 2.86 -1.98 -0.40
CA CYS A 87 1.64 -2.02 -1.19
C CYS A 87 0.57 -1.19 -0.48
N ASP A 88 -0.46 -0.80 -1.22
CA ASP A 88 -1.68 -0.29 -0.62
C ASP A 88 -2.91 -0.83 -1.34
N LEU A 89 -3.98 -1.03 -0.57
CA LEU A 89 -5.21 -1.67 -1.02
C LEU A 89 -6.36 -0.70 -0.80
N CYS A 90 -7.09 -0.39 -1.86
CA CYS A 90 -8.19 0.56 -1.80
C CYS A 90 -9.22 0.09 -0.75
N PRO A 91 -9.65 0.98 0.17
CA PRO A 91 -10.63 0.62 1.20
C PRO A 91 -12.08 0.64 0.69
N SER A 92 -12.35 1.16 -0.51
CA SER A 92 -13.70 1.23 -1.09
C SER A 92 -14.28 -0.15 -1.38
N LEU A 93 -15.56 -0.40 -1.05
CA LEU A 93 -16.25 -1.63 -1.41
C LEU A 93 -16.44 -1.77 -2.92
N GLU A 94 -16.58 -0.66 -3.64
CA GLU A 94 -16.87 -0.61 -5.07
C GLU A 94 -15.62 -0.83 -5.93
N LYS A 95 -14.44 -0.41 -5.44
CA LYS A 95 -13.19 -0.46 -6.19
C LYS A 95 -12.16 -1.31 -5.48
N GLN A 96 -11.77 -2.43 -6.09
CA GLN A 96 -10.82 -3.40 -5.52
C GLN A 96 -9.39 -3.17 -6.03
N LEU A 97 -8.95 -1.93 -6.00
CA LEU A 97 -7.66 -1.53 -6.57
C LEU A 97 -6.52 -1.81 -5.60
N LEU A 98 -5.51 -2.56 -6.06
CA LEU A 98 -4.24 -2.78 -5.38
C LEU A 98 -3.15 -1.96 -6.09
N VAL A 99 -2.28 -1.32 -5.33
CA VAL A 99 -1.08 -0.64 -5.86
C VAL A 99 0.18 -1.13 -5.16
N PHE A 100 1.27 -1.28 -5.92
CA PHE A 100 2.59 -1.68 -5.42
C PHE A 100 3.71 -1.20 -6.37
N PRO A 101 4.99 -1.23 -5.95
CA PRO A 101 6.11 -0.92 -6.84
C PRO A 101 6.18 -1.86 -8.05
N GLY A 102 6.28 -1.30 -9.25
CA GLY A 102 6.39 -2.04 -10.51
C GLY A 102 7.81 -2.53 -10.81
N HIS A 103 7.99 -3.20 -11.95
CA HIS A 103 9.30 -3.75 -12.35
C HIS A 103 10.34 -2.69 -12.72
N LYS A 104 9.91 -1.50 -13.19
CA LYS A 104 10.80 -0.37 -13.52
C LYS A 104 11.08 0.50 -12.29
N CYS A 105 12.26 1.10 -12.24
CA CYS A 105 12.66 1.99 -11.14
C CYS A 105 11.65 3.11 -10.99
N GLY A 106 11.19 3.35 -9.75
CA GLY A 106 10.22 4.40 -9.45
C GLY A 106 8.83 4.22 -10.09
N SER A 107 8.53 3.06 -10.69
CA SER A 107 7.21 2.78 -11.26
C SER A 107 6.26 2.18 -10.23
N LEU A 108 4.97 2.40 -10.44
CA LEU A 108 3.87 1.78 -9.71
C LEU A 108 3.13 0.85 -10.65
N GLN A 109 2.72 -0.33 -10.16
CA GLN A 109 1.73 -1.18 -10.79
C GLN A 109 0.42 -1.11 -10.02
N LEU A 110 -0.68 -1.00 -10.76
CA LEU A 110 -2.03 -0.90 -10.25
C LEU A 110 -2.88 -2.00 -10.88
N VAL A 111 -3.65 -2.72 -10.07
CA VAL A 111 -4.43 -3.89 -10.48
C VAL A 111 -5.82 -3.86 -9.89
N ASP A 112 -6.83 -4.09 -10.72
CA ASP A 112 -8.20 -4.33 -10.27
C ASP A 112 -8.39 -5.80 -9.88
N LEU A 113 -8.66 -6.06 -8.61
CA LEU A 113 -8.83 -7.39 -8.05
C LEU A 113 -10.27 -7.92 -8.13
N ALA A 114 -11.22 -7.17 -8.72
CA ALA A 114 -12.61 -7.58 -8.82
C ALA A 114 -12.82 -8.78 -9.77
N SER A 115 -12.06 -8.85 -10.86
CA SER A 115 -12.18 -9.90 -11.88
C SER A 115 -11.39 -11.14 -11.48
N THR A 116 -12.03 -12.02 -10.70
CA THR A 116 -11.44 -13.30 -10.24
C THR A 116 -11.83 -14.49 -11.12
N LYS A 117 -12.61 -14.28 -12.19
CA LYS A 117 -13.08 -15.35 -13.06
C LYS A 117 -11.94 -15.88 -13.95
N PRO A 118 -11.79 -17.21 -14.07
CA PRO A 118 -10.86 -17.79 -15.04
C PRO A 118 -11.15 -17.26 -16.45
N GLY A 119 -10.13 -16.77 -17.15
CA GLY A 119 -10.25 -16.22 -18.51
C GLY A 119 -10.50 -14.70 -18.58
N THR A 120 -10.76 -14.02 -17.46
CA THR A 120 -10.74 -12.55 -17.40
C THR A 120 -9.36 -12.07 -16.95
N SER A 121 -8.71 -11.20 -17.73
CA SER A 121 -7.38 -10.67 -17.41
C SER A 121 -7.50 -9.38 -16.60
N SER A 122 -7.04 -9.40 -15.35
CA SER A 122 -6.75 -8.19 -14.55
C SER A 122 -5.31 -7.75 -14.77
N ALA A 123 -4.94 -7.44 -16.02
CA ALA A 123 -3.57 -7.03 -16.32
C ALA A 123 -3.21 -5.75 -15.54
N PRO A 124 -2.08 -5.74 -14.80
CA PRO A 124 -1.61 -4.52 -14.15
C PRO A 124 -1.34 -3.42 -15.17
N PHE A 125 -1.75 -2.19 -14.86
CA PHE A 125 -1.25 -1.03 -15.58
C PHE A 125 -0.13 -0.35 -14.79
N THR A 126 0.75 0.35 -15.50
CA THR A 126 1.96 0.94 -14.92
C THR A 126 1.93 2.46 -14.98
N ILE A 127 2.36 3.12 -13.90
CA ILE A 127 2.64 4.55 -13.83
C ILE A 127 4.13 4.75 -13.56
N ASN A 128 4.84 5.49 -14.41
CA ASN A 128 6.25 5.86 -14.17
C ASN A 128 6.30 7.08 -13.25
N ALA A 129 6.19 6.85 -11.94
CA ALA A 129 5.96 7.92 -10.97
C ALA A 129 7.23 8.70 -10.61
N HIS A 130 8.38 8.01 -10.52
CA HIS A 130 9.64 8.59 -10.06
C HIS A 130 10.84 8.05 -10.84
N GLN A 131 11.99 8.74 -10.73
CA GLN A 131 13.26 8.30 -11.33
C GLN A 131 14.06 7.35 -10.41
N SER A 132 13.78 7.39 -9.11
CA SER A 132 14.37 6.51 -8.08
C SER A 132 13.28 5.66 -7.44
N ASP A 133 13.68 4.62 -6.71
CA ASP A 133 12.75 3.67 -6.08
C ASP A 133 11.68 4.35 -5.23
N VAL A 134 10.49 3.74 -5.25
CA VAL A 134 9.33 4.19 -4.47
C VAL A 134 9.58 3.88 -2.99
N ALA A 135 9.36 4.87 -2.13
CA ALA A 135 9.50 4.74 -0.68
C ALA A 135 8.16 4.73 0.05
N CYS A 136 7.13 5.40 -0.49
CA CYS A 136 5.78 5.39 0.06
C CYS A 136 4.74 5.39 -1.07
N VAL A 137 3.61 4.75 -0.84
CA VAL A 137 2.44 4.74 -1.72
C VAL A 137 1.16 4.73 -0.88
N SER A 138 0.13 5.44 -1.32
CA SER A 138 -1.19 5.42 -0.69
C SER A 138 -2.29 5.70 -1.72
N LEU A 139 -3.41 5.01 -1.62
CA LEU A 139 -4.64 5.26 -2.35
C LEU A 139 -5.59 6.10 -1.48
N ASN A 140 -6.35 6.98 -2.12
CA ASN A 140 -7.43 7.68 -1.43
C ASN A 140 -8.65 6.75 -1.20
N GLN A 141 -9.60 7.19 -0.37
CA GLN A 141 -10.74 6.37 0.05
C GLN A 141 -11.56 5.80 -1.14
N PRO A 142 -11.89 6.59 -2.19
CA PRO A 142 -12.58 6.08 -3.38
C PRO A 142 -11.67 5.28 -4.34
N GLY A 143 -10.35 5.29 -4.13
CA GLY A 143 -9.37 4.68 -5.02
C GLY A 143 -9.24 5.37 -6.37
N THR A 144 -9.65 6.63 -6.49
CA THR A 144 -9.54 7.43 -7.72
C THR A 144 -8.15 8.04 -7.88
N VAL A 145 -7.42 8.27 -6.79
CA VAL A 145 -6.11 8.91 -6.78
C VAL A 145 -5.10 8.05 -6.03
N VAL A 146 -3.89 7.93 -6.59
CA VAL A 146 -2.72 7.35 -5.91
C VAL A 146 -1.70 8.44 -5.62
N ALA A 147 -1.27 8.55 -4.36
CA ALA A 147 -0.11 9.33 -3.96
C ALA A 147 1.12 8.42 -3.87
N SER A 148 2.27 8.93 -4.30
CA SER A 148 3.54 8.22 -4.18
C SER A 148 4.70 9.17 -3.94
N ALA A 149 5.71 8.67 -3.24
CA ALA A 149 6.97 9.37 -3.05
C ALA A 149 8.14 8.41 -3.22
N SER A 150 9.26 8.92 -3.71
CA SER A 150 10.48 8.14 -3.90
C SER A 150 11.40 8.20 -2.69
N GLN A 151 12.49 7.42 -2.71
CA GLN A 151 13.56 7.47 -1.73
C GLN A 151 14.21 8.85 -1.58
N LYS A 152 14.16 9.71 -2.61
CA LYS A 152 14.59 11.12 -2.46
C LYS A 152 13.69 11.88 -1.49
N GLY A 153 12.40 11.54 -1.45
CA GLY A 153 11.40 12.06 -0.53
C GLY A 153 11.11 13.56 -0.61
N THR A 154 11.71 14.31 -1.55
CA THR A 154 11.52 15.76 -1.72
C THR A 154 10.18 16.13 -2.33
N LEU A 155 9.64 15.24 -3.16
CA LEU A 155 8.41 15.41 -3.89
C LEU A 155 7.46 14.25 -3.60
N ILE A 156 6.18 14.58 -3.50
CA ILE A 156 5.08 13.63 -3.45
C ILE A 156 4.22 13.90 -4.68
N ARG A 157 3.93 12.85 -5.45
CA ARG A 157 3.17 12.95 -6.70
C ARG A 157 1.85 12.22 -6.59
N LEU A 158 0.80 12.87 -7.06
CA LEU A 158 -0.55 12.33 -7.12
C LEU A 158 -0.89 12.04 -8.57
N PHE A 159 -1.46 10.87 -8.82
CA PHE A 159 -1.88 10.43 -10.15
C PHE A 159 -3.32 9.98 -10.12
N ASP A 160 -4.03 10.24 -11.21
CA ASP A 160 -5.34 9.66 -11.44
C ASP A 160 -5.17 8.18 -11.78
N THR A 161 -5.97 7.33 -11.13
CA THR A 161 -5.88 5.88 -11.28
C THR A 161 -6.56 5.35 -12.54
N GLN A 162 -7.36 6.16 -13.23
CA GLN A 162 -8.03 5.78 -14.47
C GLN A 162 -7.28 6.30 -15.69
N SER A 163 -7.02 7.61 -15.76
CA SER A 163 -6.30 8.24 -16.87
C SER A 163 -4.79 8.01 -16.80
N LYS A 164 -4.25 7.67 -15.61
CA LYS A 164 -2.82 7.48 -15.33
C LYS A 164 -2.01 8.78 -15.38
N GLU A 165 -2.69 9.91 -15.50
CA GLU A 165 -2.07 11.22 -15.59
C GLU A 165 -1.64 11.73 -14.21
N LYS A 166 -0.55 12.49 -14.20
CA LYS A 166 -0.10 13.17 -12.98
C LYS A 166 -1.01 14.37 -12.73
N LEU A 167 -1.73 14.34 -11.61
CA LEU A 167 -2.64 15.40 -11.18
C LEU A 167 -1.89 16.56 -10.52
N VAL A 168 -1.04 16.22 -9.55
CA VAL A 168 -0.39 17.21 -8.67
C VAL A 168 1.00 16.73 -8.26
N GLU A 169 1.90 17.69 -8.07
CA GLU A 169 3.21 17.47 -7.47
C GLU A 169 3.37 18.40 -6.25
N LEU A 170 3.50 17.80 -5.07
CA LEU A 170 3.62 18.48 -3.78
C LEU A 170 5.09 18.48 -3.37
N ARG A 171 5.61 19.66 -3.02
CA ARG A 171 6.97 19.81 -2.52
C ARG A 171 6.97 19.71 -1.00
N ARG A 172 7.58 18.65 -0.48
CA ARG A 172 7.79 18.45 0.96
C ARG A 172 8.96 19.28 1.48
N GLY A 173 10.00 19.47 0.68
CA GLY A 173 11.11 20.37 1.02
C GLY A 173 12.23 20.34 -0.01
N THR A 174 13.27 21.13 0.22
CA THR A 174 14.46 21.16 -0.64
C THR A 174 15.34 19.94 -0.37
N ASP A 175 15.59 19.64 0.90
CA ASP A 175 16.50 18.56 1.28
C ASP A 175 15.84 17.17 1.17
N PRO A 176 16.60 16.13 0.76
CA PRO A 176 16.13 14.76 0.85
C PRO A 176 15.68 14.38 2.27
N ALA A 177 14.67 13.51 2.34
CA ALA A 177 14.15 13.01 3.61
C ALA A 177 13.63 11.58 3.44
N THR A 178 13.85 10.75 4.46
CA THR A 178 13.27 9.41 4.53
C THR A 178 11.82 9.53 4.97
N LEU A 179 10.89 9.33 4.04
CA LEU A 179 9.46 9.30 4.36
C LEU A 179 9.10 8.00 5.08
N TYR A 180 8.33 8.11 6.15
CA TYR A 180 7.79 6.97 6.89
C TYR A 180 6.40 6.58 6.38
N CYS A 181 5.53 7.56 6.15
CA CYS A 181 4.22 7.33 5.56
C CYS A 181 3.69 8.57 4.82
N ILE A 182 2.77 8.32 3.90
CA ILE A 182 1.88 9.32 3.29
C ILE A 182 0.46 8.77 3.39
N ASN A 183 -0.53 9.60 3.72
CA ASN A 183 -1.93 9.17 3.80
C ASN A 183 -2.88 10.31 3.42
N PHE A 184 -3.98 9.95 2.76
CA PHE A 184 -5.08 10.87 2.49
C PHE A 184 -5.95 11.07 3.74
N SER A 185 -6.55 12.25 3.87
CA SER A 185 -7.74 12.42 4.70
C SER A 185 -8.89 11.61 4.12
N HIS A 186 -9.85 11.22 4.95
CA HIS A 186 -10.99 10.38 4.54
C HIS A 186 -11.78 10.98 3.37
N ASP A 187 -11.97 12.30 3.38
CA ASP A 187 -12.66 13.08 2.35
C ASP A 187 -11.78 13.48 1.14
N SER A 188 -10.53 12.99 1.12
CA SER A 188 -9.51 13.31 0.12
C SER A 188 -9.17 14.81 -0.02
N SER A 189 -9.50 15.64 0.98
CA SER A 189 -9.20 17.08 0.97
C SER A 189 -7.74 17.38 1.32
N PHE A 190 -7.08 16.50 2.07
CA PHE A 190 -5.71 16.66 2.52
C PHE A 190 -4.86 15.41 2.30
N LEU A 191 -3.55 15.60 2.24
CA LEU A 191 -2.54 14.54 2.31
C LEU A 191 -1.55 14.86 3.42
N CYS A 192 -1.29 13.91 4.31
CA CYS A 192 -0.22 14.01 5.29
C CYS A 192 1.04 13.27 4.81
N ALA A 193 2.21 13.75 5.23
CA ALA A 193 3.49 13.09 5.01
C ALA A 193 4.41 13.27 6.22
N SER A 194 4.90 12.16 6.77
CA SER A 194 5.85 12.15 7.88
C SER A 194 7.24 11.69 7.42
N SER A 195 8.30 12.26 7.98
CA SER A 195 9.67 11.90 7.65
C SER A 195 10.63 12.00 8.83
N ASP A 196 11.86 11.59 8.60
CA ASP A 196 13.03 11.76 9.49
C ASP A 196 13.43 13.22 9.81
N LYS A 197 12.67 14.22 9.32
CA LYS A 197 12.95 15.65 9.54
C LYS A 197 12.28 16.21 10.79
N GLY A 198 11.63 15.37 11.59
CA GLY A 198 10.96 15.79 12.82
C GLY A 198 9.70 16.64 12.61
N THR A 199 9.21 16.74 11.37
CA THR A 199 7.99 17.49 11.03
C THR A 199 7.04 16.64 10.20
N VAL A 200 5.73 16.89 10.35
CA VAL A 200 4.69 16.31 9.50
C VAL A 200 4.16 17.41 8.59
N HIS A 201 4.14 17.15 7.29
CA HIS A 201 3.58 18.06 6.31
C HIS A 201 2.13 17.69 6.03
N ILE A 202 1.25 18.69 6.00
CA ILE A 202 -0.15 18.54 5.59
C ILE A 202 -0.36 19.40 4.35
N PHE A 203 -0.80 18.77 3.26
CA PHE A 203 -1.06 19.43 1.99
C PHE A 203 -2.55 19.47 1.71
N ALA A 204 -3.08 20.66 1.41
CA ALA A 204 -4.44 20.81 0.89
C ALA A 204 -4.48 20.40 -0.59
N LEU A 205 -5.41 19.51 -0.95
CA LEU A 205 -5.56 18.97 -2.30
C LEU A 205 -6.66 19.68 -3.10
N LYS A 206 -7.69 20.19 -2.42
CA LYS A 206 -8.79 20.93 -3.07
C LYS A 206 -8.47 22.41 -3.25
N ASP A 207 -7.96 23.07 -2.20
CA ASP A 207 -7.48 24.45 -2.28
C ASP A 207 -5.95 24.50 -2.15
N THR A 208 -5.27 24.33 -3.29
CA THR A 208 -3.81 24.26 -3.33
C THR A 208 -3.13 25.59 -2.96
N ARG A 209 -3.86 26.70 -2.90
CA ARG A 209 -3.35 28.01 -2.45
C ARG A 209 -2.97 28.01 -0.97
N LEU A 210 -3.54 27.07 -0.19
CA LEU A 210 -3.17 26.86 1.21
C LEU A 210 -1.78 26.25 1.38
N ASN A 211 -1.22 25.63 0.33
CA ASN A 211 0.12 25.04 0.34
C ASN A 211 1.21 26.12 0.16
N ARG A 212 1.24 27.12 1.06
CA ARG A 212 2.26 28.17 1.02
C ARG A 212 3.63 27.55 1.19
N ARG A 213 4.55 27.91 0.31
CA ARG A 213 5.98 27.67 0.51
C ARG A 213 6.44 28.70 1.54
N SER A 214 7.05 28.27 2.64
CA SER A 214 7.83 29.20 3.46
C SER A 214 8.87 29.85 2.54
N ALA A 215 8.86 31.18 2.51
CA ALA A 215 9.83 31.99 1.77
C ALA A 215 11.23 31.78 2.33
#